data_AF-A0A7K1SJQ1-F1
#
_entry.id   AF-A0A7K1SJQ1-F1
#
_cell.length_a   1.000
_cell.length_b   1.000
_cell.length_c   1.000
_cell.angle_alpha   90.00
_cell.angle_beta   90.00
_cell.angle_gamma   90.00
#
_symmetry.space_group_name_H-M   'P 1'
#
loop_
_entity.id
_entity.type
_entity.pdbx_description
1 polymer ?
#
loop_
_entity_poly.entity_id
_entity_poly.type
_entity_poly.pdbx_seq_one_letter_code
_entity_poly.pdbx_strand_id
1 'polypeptide(L)' 'MERFNGTFRREVLDAHIFASIRQVRQTVDAWLIEYNKERPHQALQFMTPVEYRQAA' A
#
# COMPACT_ATOMS: atom_id res chain seq x y z
N MET A 1 14.61 -4.41 2.81
CA MET A 1 13.41 -3.87 3.49
C MET A 1 12.79 -2.82 2.59
N GLU A 2 11.64 -3.11 2.01
CA GLU A 2 10.80 -2.05 1.49
C GLU A 2 10.04 -1.43 2.66
N ARG A 3 10.04 -0.10 2.78
CA ARG A 3 9.33 0.62 3.85
C ARG A 3 8.09 1.24 3.25
N PHE A 4 6.91 0.96 3.82
CA PHE A 4 5.60 1.46 3.41
C PHE A 4 5.62 2.88 2.82
N ASN A 5 6.18 3.86 3.54
CA ASN A 5 6.24 5.26 3.10
C ASN A 5 7.02 5.47 1.79
N GLY A 6 8.08 4.70 1.56
CA GLY A 6 8.87 4.78 0.33
C GLY A 6 8.11 4.26 -0.88
N THR A 7 7.40 3.14 -0.72
CA THR A 7 6.53 2.57 -1.76
C THR A 7 5.34 3.47 -2.04
N PHE A 8 4.64 3.89 -0.99
CA PHE A 8 3.49 4.79 -1.09
C PHE A 8 3.85 6.08 -1.82
N ARG A 9 5.01 6.67 -1.51
CA ARG A 9 5.48 7.86 -2.20
C ARG A 9 5.66 7.61 -3.69
N ARG A 10 6.39 6.56 -4.08
CA ARG A 10 6.70 6.28 -5.50
C ARG A 10 5.47 5.87 -6.31
N GLU A 11 4.62 5.03 -5.74
CA GLU A 11 3.51 4.40 -6.47
C GLU A 11 2.20 5.20 -6.41
N VAL A 12 2.04 6.05 -5.40
CA VAL A 12 0.82 6.87 -5.27
C VAL A 12 1.13 8.34 -5.51
N LEU A 13 2.01 8.93 -4.71
CA LEU A 13 2.19 10.39 -4.70
C LEU A 13 2.97 10.93 -5.90
N ASP A 14 4.08 10.25 -6.27
CA ASP A 14 4.93 10.66 -7.39
C ASP A 14 4.35 10.19 -8.74
N ALA A 15 3.50 9.15 -8.74
CA ALA A 15 2.90 8.58 -9.94
C ALA A 15 1.65 9.32 -10.44
N HIS A 16 1.04 10.18 -9.63
CA HIS A 16 -0.24 10.81 -9.95
C HIS A 16 -0.19 12.32 -9.72
N ILE A 17 -0.81 13.07 -10.64
CA ILE A 17 -1.19 14.47 -10.41
C ILE A 17 -2.66 14.47 -9.99
N PHE A 18 -2.94 14.98 -8.79
CA PHE A 18 -4.29 15.01 -8.25
C PHE A 18 -4.97 16.36 -8.47
N ALA A 19 -6.20 16.33 -8.98
CA ALA A 19 -7.03 17.52 -9.15
C ALA A 19 -7.89 17.84 -7.92
N SER A 20 -8.03 16.90 -6.97
CA SER A 20 -8.81 17.11 -5.74
C SER A 20 -8.43 16.13 -4.64
N ILE A 21 -8.73 16.50 -3.38
CA ILE A 21 -8.59 15.61 -2.22
C ILE A 21 -9.47 14.36 -2.35
N ARG A 22 -10.63 14.45 -3.00
CA ARG A 22 -11.48 13.29 -3.26
C ARG A 22 -10.76 12.25 -4.11
N GLN A 23 -10.07 12.68 -5.16
CA GLN A 23 -9.29 11.79 -6.02
C GLN A 23 -8.11 11.15 -5.25
N VAL A 24 -7.43 11.93 -4.41
CA VAL A 24 -6.37 11.39 -3.53
C VAL A 24 -6.94 10.27 -2.67
N ARG A 25 -8.05 10.51 -1.97
CA ARG A 25 -8.66 9.50 -1.08
C ARG A 25 -9.01 8.22 -1.82
N GLN A 26 -9.68 8.31 -2.97
CA GLN A 26 -10.04 7.14 -3.77
C GLN A 26 -8.82 6.33 -4.22
N THR A 27 -7.76 7.01 -4.66
CA THR A 27 -6.52 6.36 -5.11
C THR A 27 -5.80 5.69 -3.94
N VAL A 28 -5.72 6.39 -2.81
CA VAL A 28 -5.10 5.87 -1.59
C VAL A 28 -5.87 4.66 -1.06
N ASP A 29 -7.20 4.72 -0.99
CA ASP A 29 -8.04 3.62 -0.48
C ASP A 29 -7.86 2.35 -1.32
N ALA A 30 -7.84 2.48 -2.65
CA ALA A 30 -7.59 1.35 -3.55
C ALA A 30 -6.19 0.77 -3.34
N TRP A 31 -5.17 1.62 -3.29
CA TRP A 31 -3.78 1.18 -3.08
C TRP A 31 -3.59 0.53 -1.70
N LEU A 32 -4.28 1.01 -0.67
CA LEU A 32 -4.25 0.46 0.68
C LEU A 32 -4.84 -0.95 0.74
N ILE A 33 -5.87 -1.24 -0.06
CA ILE A 33 -6.43 -2.59 -0.19
C ILE A 33 -5.38 -3.51 -0.82
N GLU A 34 -4.80 -3.12 -1.95
CA GLU A 34 -3.77 -3.90 -2.63
C GLU A 34 -2.58 -4.17 -1.68
N TYR A 35 -2.02 -3.12 -1.08
CA TYR A 35 -0.84 -3.23 -0.23
C TYR A 35 -1.07 -4.14 0.99
N ASN A 36 -2.24 -4.04 1.63
CA ASN A 36 -2.52 -4.76 2.88
C ASN A 36 -3.10 -6.16 2.69
N LYS A 37 -3.78 -6.43 1.58
CA LYS A 37 -4.53 -7.69 1.38
C LYS A 37 -4.02 -8.55 0.22
N GLU A 38 -3.27 -7.97 -0.70
CA GLU A 38 -2.93 -8.65 -1.96
C GLU A 38 -1.42 -8.71 -2.18
N ARG A 39 -0.66 -7.72 -1.70
CA ARG A 39 0.78 -7.66 -1.87
C ARG A 39 1.52 -8.47 -0.80
N PRO A 40 2.22 -9.57 -1.13
CA PRO A 40 3.09 -10.29 -0.21
C PRO A 40 4.39 -9.51 0.03
N HIS A 41 4.87 -9.50 1.27
CA HIS A 41 6.09 -8.76 1.64
C HIS A 41 7.17 -9.73 2.10
N GLN A 42 8.36 -9.67 1.50
CA GLN A 42 9.49 -10.53 1.89
C GLN A 42 9.83 -10.41 3.40
N ALA A 43 9.68 -9.22 3.99
CA ALA A 43 9.89 -8.99 5.42
C ALA A 43 8.84 -9.69 6.31
N LEU A 44 7.69 -10.05 5.76
CA LEU A 44 6.60 -10.76 6.43
C LEU A 44 6.55 -12.23 5.98
N GLN A 45 7.70 -12.83 5.63
CA GLN A 45 7.77 -14.21 5.11
C GLN A 45 6.88 -14.44 3.87
N PHE A 46 6.77 -13.41 3.02
CA PHE A 46 5.89 -13.39 1.84
C PHE A 46 4.38 -13.49 2.17
N MET A 47 3.98 -13.15 3.39
CA MET A 47 2.59 -12.88 3.72
C MET A 47 2.23 -11.43 3.38
N THR A 48 0.95 -11.21 3.13
CA THR A 48 0.36 -9.86 3.16
C THR A 48 0.32 -9.34 4.60
N PRO A 49 0.21 -8.02 4.81
CA PRO A 49 0.09 -7.45 6.15
C PRO A 49 -1.13 -7.95 6.93
N VAL A 50 -2.23 -8.27 6.25
CA VAL A 50 -3.42 -8.88 6.89
C VAL A 50 -3.15 -10.32 7.30
N GLU A 51 -2.60 -11.16 6.42
CA GLU A 51 -2.27 -12.55 6.75
C GLU A 51 -1.28 -12.63 7.91
N TYR A 52 -0.23 -11.81 7.89
CA TYR A 52 0.74 -11.75 8.97
C TYR A 52 0.10 -11.38 10.31
N ARG A 53 -0.85 -10.42 10.30
CA ARG A 53 -1.59 -10.03 11.52
C ARG A 53 -2.50 -11.15 12.03
N GLN A 54 -3.05 -11.97 11.14
CA GLN A 54 -3.94 -13.07 11.51
C GLN A 54 -3.18 -14.31 12.00
N ALA A 55 -1.92 -14.47 11.57
CA ALA A 55 -1.05 -15.57 11.98
C ALA A 55 -0.27 -15.30 13.28
N ALA A 56 -0.26 -14.05 13.76
CA ALA A 56 0.38 -13.60 15.00
C ALA A 56 -0.60 -13.60 16.19
#